data_AF-A0A7X1HI85-F1
#
_entry.id   AF-A0A7X1HI85-F1
#
_cell.length_a   1.000
_cell.length_b   1.000
_cell.length_c   1.000
_cell.angle_alpha   90.00
_cell.angle_beta   90.00
_cell.angle_gamma   90.00
#
_symmetry.space_group_name_H-M   'P 1'
#
loop_
_entity.id
_entity.type
_entity.pdbx_description
1 polymer ?
#
loop_
_entity_poly.entity_id
_entity_poly.type
_entity_poly.pdbx_seq_one_letter_code
_entity_poly.pdbx_strand_id
1 'polypeptide(L)'
;MRNLVNEEVKSGIEERELVLELMHDMVEKILSPREFEVYVLSKRMKPRHIAEKLGLKSQTVRNQINNIKNKIKNHEEWLKEKMDVRGLSI
;
A
#
# COMPACT_ATOMS: atom_id res chain seq x y z
N MET A 1 2.77 -32.05 18.98
CA MET A 1 3.41 -30.77 18.59
C MET A 1 3.25 -30.42 17.09
N ARG A 2 2.25 -30.95 16.35
CA ARG A 2 2.00 -30.55 14.94
C ARG A 2 0.81 -29.59 14.76
N ASN A 3 -0.05 -29.42 15.76
CA ASN A 3 -1.25 -28.59 15.65
C ASN A 3 -1.01 -27.10 15.98
N LEU A 4 -0.14 -26.77 16.94
CA LEU A 4 0.13 -25.37 17.32
C LEU A 4 0.81 -24.58 16.20
N VAL A 5 1.78 -25.19 15.50
CA VAL A 5 2.50 -24.55 14.39
C VAL A 5 1.56 -24.24 13.21
N ASN A 6 0.55 -25.08 12.97
CA ASN A 6 -0.43 -24.86 11.90
C ASN A 6 -1.42 -23.73 12.23
N GLU A 7 -1.78 -23.54 13.49
CA GLU A 7 -2.65 -22.44 13.92
C GLU A 7 -1.92 -21.10 13.98
N GLU A 8 -0.67 -21.06 14.45
CA GLU A 8 0.17 -19.86 14.39
C GLU A 8 0.41 -19.40 12.94
N VAL A 9 0.71 -20.34 12.04
CA VAL A 9 0.89 -20.06 10.61
C VAL A 9 -0.43 -19.60 9.96
N LYS A 10 -1.57 -20.19 10.32
CA LYS A 10 -2.89 -19.71 9.85
C LYS A 10 -3.18 -18.30 10.35
N SER A 11 -2.97 -18.01 11.63
CA SER A 11 -3.22 -16.67 12.18
C SER A 11 -2.32 -15.61 11.52
N GLY A 12 -1.05 -15.95 11.26
CA GLY A 12 -0.12 -15.06 10.55
C GLY A 12 -0.42 -14.89 9.06
N ILE A 13 -1.14 -15.83 8.44
CA ILE A 13 -1.64 -15.69 7.05
C ILE A 13 -2.91 -14.84 7.03
N GLU A 14 -3.85 -15.08 7.93
CA GLU A 14 -5.10 -14.32 8.05
C GLU A 14 -4.84 -12.85 8.42
N GLU A 15 -3.87 -12.60 9.30
CA GLU A 15 -3.44 -11.24 9.66
C GLU A 15 -2.74 -10.54 8.48
N ARG A 16 -1.99 -11.27 7.65
CA ARG A 16 -1.39 -10.73 6.41
C ARG A 16 -2.42 -10.45 5.33
N GLU A 17 -3.42 -11.31 5.16
CA GLU A 17 -4.52 -11.08 4.21
C GLU A 17 -5.36 -9.88 4.64
N LEU A 18 -5.68 -9.75 5.93
CA LEU A 18 -6.39 -8.60 6.47
C LEU A 18 -5.59 -7.30 6.29
N VAL A 19 -4.28 -7.33 6.52
CA VAL A 19 -3.40 -6.17 6.27
C VAL A 19 -3.37 -5.85 4.78
N LEU A 20 -3.33 -6.84 3.88
CA LEU A 20 -3.36 -6.61 2.44
C LEU A 20 -4.71 -6.07 1.96
N GLU A 21 -5.83 -6.55 2.49
CA GLU A 21 -7.17 -6.01 2.24
C GLU A 21 -7.28 -4.58 2.76
N LEU A 22 -6.88 -4.31 4.00
CA LEU A 22 -6.89 -2.95 4.56
C LEU A 22 -5.98 -2.01 3.78
N MET A 23 -4.81 -2.47 3.35
CA MET A 23 -3.92 -1.70 2.47
C MET A 23 -4.53 -1.49 1.08
N HIS A 24 -5.23 -2.46 0.51
CA HIS A 24 -5.94 -2.29 -0.76
C HIS A 24 -7.08 -1.28 -0.65
N ASP A 25 -7.91 -1.40 0.38
CA ASP A 25 -9.06 -0.54 0.64
C ASP A 25 -8.63 0.91 0.94
N MET A 26 -7.52 1.08 1.67
CA MET A 26 -6.92 2.40 1.90
C MET A 26 -6.34 2.98 0.62
N VAL A 27 -5.59 2.20 -0.15
CA VAL A 27 -4.90 2.71 -1.34
C VAL A 27 -5.91 3.04 -2.47
N GLU A 28 -7.01 2.29 -2.60
CA GLU A 28 -8.09 2.60 -3.55
C GLU A 28 -8.87 3.89 -3.19
N LYS A 29 -8.98 4.23 -1.90
CA LYS A 29 -9.66 5.46 -1.44
C LYS A 29 -8.77 6.70 -1.52
N ILE A 30 -7.45 6.54 -1.50
CA ILE A 30 -6.45 7.64 -1.47
C ILE A 30 -5.88 7.94 -2.85
N LEU A 31 -5.70 6.91 -3.68
CA LEU A 31 -5.12 7.04 -5.01
C LEU A 31 -6.22 7.06 -6.08
N SER A 32 -6.05 7.91 -7.09
CA SER A 32 -6.84 7.77 -8.31
C SER A 32 -6.56 6.41 -8.98
N PRO A 33 -7.48 5.89 -9.82
CA PRO A 33 -7.26 4.62 -10.52
C PRO A 33 -5.92 4.54 -11.27
N ARG A 34 -5.48 5.68 -11.85
CA ARG A 34 -4.18 5.76 -12.53
C ARG A 34 -2.99 5.74 -11.58
N GLU A 35 -3.10 6.38 -10.42
CA GLU A 35 -2.07 6.33 -9.38
C GLU A 35 -1.99 4.93 -8.76
N PHE A 36 -3.14 4.27 -8.56
CA PHE A 36 -3.20 2.88 -8.11
C PHE A 36 -2.51 1.93 -9.08
N GLU A 37 -2.79 2.05 -10.38
CA GLU A 37 -2.11 1.27 -11.42
C GLU A 37 -0.58 1.45 -11.38
N VAL A 38 -0.10 2.70 -11.30
CA VAL A 38 1.33 3.01 -11.18
C VAL A 38 1.92 2.45 -9.89
N TYR A 39 1.19 2.54 -8.78
CA TYR A 39 1.59 2.00 -7.48
C TYR A 39 1.79 0.49 -7.54
N VAL A 40 0.81 -0.25 -8.05
CA VAL A 40 0.87 -1.72 -8.19
C VAL A 40 2.05 -2.13 -9.08
N LEU A 41 2.21 -1.48 -10.24
CA LEU A 41 3.33 -1.76 -11.14
C LEU A 41 4.69 -1.46 -10.48
N SER A 42 4.78 -0.40 -9.67
CA SER A 42 6.02 -0.01 -8.97
C SER A 42 6.53 -1.06 -7.98
N LYS A 43 5.67 -1.97 -7.50
CA LYS A 43 6.07 -3.06 -6.60
C LYS A 43 6.87 -4.16 -7.31
N ARG A 44 6.74 -4.29 -8.63
CA ARG A 44 7.34 -5.38 -9.42
C ARG A 44 8.23 -4.89 -10.56
N MET A 45 8.17 -3.61 -10.90
CA MET A 45 8.83 -3.06 -12.09
C MET A 45 9.61 -1.78 -11.78
N LYS A 46 10.74 -1.60 -12.48
CA LYS A 46 11.50 -0.33 -12.44
C LYS A 46 10.73 0.78 -13.16
N PRO A 47 10.87 2.06 -12.74
CA PRO A 47 10.15 3.19 -13.35
C PRO A 47 10.28 3.31 -14.87
N ARG A 48 11.41 2.90 -15.44
CA ARG A 48 11.61 2.90 -16.91
C ARG A 48 10.69 1.90 -17.64
N HIS A 49 10.50 0.69 -17.11
CA HIS A 49 9.66 -0.33 -17.74
C HIS A 49 8.18 -0.02 -17.57
N ILE A 50 7.82 0.62 -16.45
CA ILE A 50 6.46 1.15 -16.23
C ILE A 50 6.17 2.26 -17.24
N ALA A 51 7.14 3.14 -17.47
CA ALA A 51 7.01 4.23 -18.43
C ALA A 51 6.80 3.71 -19.85
N GLU A 52 7.58 2.71 -20.27
CA GLU A 52 7.39 2.01 -21.55
C GLU A 52 5.99 1.38 -21.65
N LYS A 53 5.56 0.63 -20.62
CA LYS A 53 4.25 -0.05 -20.60
C LYS A 53 3.08 0.93 -20.67
N LEU A 54 3.22 2.09 -20.04
CA LEU A 54 2.15 3.08 -19.91
C LEU A 54 2.22 4.21 -20.95
N GLY A 55 3.19 4.18 -21.87
CA GLY A 55 3.40 5.24 -22.87
C GLY A 55 3.80 6.59 -22.24
N LEU A 56 4.50 6.57 -21.10
CA LEU A 56 4.91 7.75 -20.34
C LEU A 56 6.42 7.99 -20.41
N LYS A 57 6.85 9.17 -19.96
CA LYS A 57 8.28 9.45 -19.70
C LYS A 57 8.68 8.83 -18.36
N SER A 58 9.88 8.24 -18.30
CA SER A 58 10.41 7.64 -17.06
C SER A 58 10.48 8.63 -15.89
N GLN A 59 10.77 9.90 -16.16
CA GLN A 59 10.75 10.95 -15.13
C GLN A 59 9.34 11.19 -14.57
N THR A 60 8.31 11.16 -15.43
CA THR A 60 6.91 11.30 -15.00
C THR A 60 6.52 10.18 -14.05
N VAL A 61 6.89 8.93 -14.37
CA VAL A 61 6.62 7.79 -13.49
C VAL A 61 7.35 7.92 -12.15
N ARG A 62 8.61 8.37 -12.15
CA ARG A 62 9.36 8.64 -10.90
C ARG A 62 8.66 9.68 -10.02
N ASN A 63 8.21 10.78 -10.63
CA ASN A 63 7.48 11.83 -9.92
C ASN A 63 6.13 11.30 -9.37
N GLN A 64 5.40 10.52 -10.16
CA GLN A 64 4.14 9.89 -9.72
C GLN A 64 4.38 8.95 -8.53
N ILE A 65 5.39 8.09 -8.57
CA ILE A 65 5.72 7.20 -7.46
C ILE A 65 6.05 8.00 -6.18
N ASN A 66 6.79 9.09 -6.28
CA ASN A 66 7.09 9.94 -5.13
C ASN A 66 5.84 10.62 -4.56
N ASN A 67 4.96 11.14 -5.43
CA ASN A 67 3.70 11.74 -5.00
C ASN A 67 2.78 10.73 -4.31
N ILE A 68 2.70 9.50 -4.85
CA ILE A 68 1.95 8.40 -4.26
C ILE A 68 2.47 8.08 -2.86
N LYS A 69 3.79 7.96 -2.68
CA LYS A 69 4.40 7.71 -1.37
C LYS A 69 4.05 8.80 -0.36
N ASN A 70 4.09 10.07 -0.78
CA ASN A 70 3.74 11.19 0.09
C ASN A 70 2.24 11.17 0.46
N LYS A 71 1.35 10.87 -0.50
CA LYS A 71 -0.09 10.72 -0.23
C LYS A 71 -0.36 9.65 0.82
N ILE A 72 0.27 8.48 0.67
CA ILE A 72 0.13 7.37 1.62
C ILE A 72 0.63 7.78 3.01
N LYS A 73 1.85 8.35 3.09
CA LYS A 73 2.44 8.79 4.37
C LYS A 73 1.56 9.82 5.09
N ASN A 74 1.07 10.83 4.37
CA ASN A 74 0.20 11.86 4.95
C ASN A 74 -1.12 11.26 5.47
N HIS A 75 -1.64 10.26 4.78
CA HIS A 75 -2.86 9.58 5.21
C HIS A 75 -2.61 8.67 6.43
N GLU A 76 -1.48 7.97 6.48
CA GLU A 76 -1.05 7.21 7.67
C GLU A 76 -0.88 8.13 8.89
N GLU A 77 -0.29 9.31 8.71
CA GLU A 77 -0.15 10.32 9.77
C GLU A 77 -1.53 10.84 10.23
N TRP A 78 -2.43 11.17 9.30
CA TRP A 78 -3.80 11.57 9.62
C TRP A 78 -4.56 10.48 10.40
N LEU A 79 -4.41 9.20 10.02
CA LEU A 79 -5.03 8.09 10.73
C LEU A 79 -4.51 7.98 12.16
N LYS A 80 -3.18 8.07 12.36
CA LYS A 80 -2.57 8.07 13.69
C LYS A 80 -3.11 9.21 14.55
N GLU A 81 -3.13 10.43 14.02
CA GLU A 81 -3.71 11.59 14.72
C GLU A 81 -5.17 11.36 15.13
N LYS A 82 -5.99 10.77 14.24
CA LYS A 82 -7.40 10.48 14.54
C LYS A 82 -7.56 9.37 15.59
N MET A 83 -6.69 8.38 15.62
CA MET A 83 -6.70 7.31 16.61
C MET A 83 -6.25 7.81 17.98
N ASP A 84 -5.20 8.63 18.02
CA ASP A 84 -4.71 9.29 19.24
C ASP A 84 -5.81 10.17 19.87
N VAL A 85 -6.51 10.97 19.05
CA VAL A 85 -7.64 11.80 19.51
C VAL A 85 -8.79 10.96 20.08
N ARG A 86 -8.94 9.71 19.66
CA ARG A 86 -10.00 8.79 20.11
C ARG A 86 -9.55 7.90 21.28
N GLY A 87 -8.33 8.03 21.77
CA GLY A 87 -7.79 7.21 22.87
C GLY A 87 -7.61 5.73 22.50
N LEU A 88 -7.57 5.41 21.20
CA LEU A 88 -7.37 4.06 20.69
C LEU A 88 -5.87 3.89 20.38
N SER A 89 -5.07 3.61 21.40
CA SER A 89 -3.64 3.28 21.25
C SER A 89 -3.49 1.79 20.92
N ILE A 90 -2.58 1.43 20.01
CA ILE A 90 -2.18 0.04 19.69
C ILE A 90 -0.97 -0.31 20.55
#